data_AF-A0A9N9G2V5-F1
#
_entry.id   AF-A0A9N9G2V5-F1
#
_cell.length_a   1.000
_cell.length_b   1.000
_cell.length_c   1.000
_cell.angle_alpha   90.00
_cell.angle_beta   90.00
_cell.angle_gamma   90.00
#
_symmetry.space_group_name_H-M   'P 1'
#
loop_
_entity.id
_entity.type
_entity.pdbx_description
1 polymer ?
#
loop_
_entity_poly.entity_id
_entity_poly.type
_entity_poly.pdbx_seq_one_letter_code
_entity_poly.pdbx_strand_id
1 'polypeptide(L)'
;MLIDIDDRNLTHSNCTEIKLGSKWNKHKIESAGFISTNLENNGLLESIMRVYSSYFSWEQALLKTKVNYYQSVSYSIVEPNGNYQHVKLCVGKAVETTLSADSQSAFGIIKGIIEYTWNDDQVYVFIYLDWLEDLKKRDNLLDCPIYHLQHTCNNSWDQIHPISIVSKSPNVPFIHYCKAGCSSQRHDTINREYI
;
A
#
# COMPACT_ATOMS: atom_id res chain seq x y z
N MET A 1 -1.86 25.74 36.94
CA MET A 1 -1.85 26.03 35.49
C MET A 1 -1.78 24.68 34.81
N LEU A 2 -2.94 24.15 34.46
CA LEU A 2 -3.08 22.88 33.76
C LEU A 2 -2.65 23.12 32.32
N ILE A 3 -1.67 22.36 31.85
CA ILE A 3 -1.32 22.32 30.44
C ILE A 3 -2.42 21.47 29.81
N ASP A 4 -3.29 22.12 29.04
CA ASP A 4 -4.20 21.44 28.13
C ASP A 4 -3.35 20.57 27.21
N ILE A 5 -3.46 19.26 27.40
CA ILE A 5 -2.94 18.27 26.47
C ILE A 5 -3.85 18.39 25.26
N ASP A 6 -3.32 19.09 24.28
CA ASP A 6 -3.83 19.25 22.93
C ASP A 6 -4.53 17.97 22.45
N ASP A 7 -5.85 18.06 22.29
CA ASP A 7 -6.78 17.07 21.73
C ASP A 7 -6.49 16.76 20.23
N ARG A 8 -5.21 16.76 19.83
CA ARG A 8 -4.73 16.47 18.47
C ARG A 8 -4.36 15.01 18.23
N ASN A 9 -4.86 14.10 19.07
CA ASN A 9 -4.79 12.67 18.84
C ASN A 9 -6.18 12.12 18.51
N LEU A 10 -6.59 12.12 17.23
CA LEU A 10 -7.55 11.17 16.59
C LEU A 10 -8.18 11.72 15.29
N THR A 11 -7.37 11.97 14.25
CA THR A 11 -7.85 11.95 12.84
C THR A 11 -6.74 11.42 11.93
N HIS A 12 -6.26 10.18 12.17
CA HIS A 12 -5.11 9.62 11.43
C HIS A 12 -5.41 9.17 9.98
N SER A 13 -6.57 9.58 9.43
CA SER A 13 -6.71 9.75 7.99
C SER A 13 -7.69 10.88 7.68
N ASN A 14 -7.22 11.95 7.01
CA ASN A 14 -8.09 12.93 6.34
C ASN A 14 -8.81 12.34 5.11
N CYS A 15 -8.84 11.01 5.00
CA CYS A 15 -9.46 10.27 3.91
C CYS A 15 -10.95 10.15 4.19
N THR A 16 -11.76 10.78 3.35
CA THR A 16 -13.22 10.73 3.39
C THR A 16 -13.76 10.09 2.11
N GLU A 17 -15.05 9.74 2.10
CA GLU A 17 -15.74 9.24 0.92
C GLU A 17 -15.09 7.99 0.29
N ILE A 18 -14.55 7.10 1.14
CA ILE A 18 -13.87 5.89 0.69
C ILE A 18 -14.84 5.00 -0.08
N LYS A 19 -14.50 4.69 -1.33
CA LYS A 19 -15.27 3.82 -2.23
C LYS A 19 -14.37 2.71 -2.74
N LEU A 20 -14.79 1.48 -2.49
CA LEU A 20 -14.09 0.28 -2.96
C LEU A 20 -14.60 -0.11 -4.36
N GLY A 21 -13.68 -0.55 -5.21
CA GLY A 21 -13.98 -1.01 -6.56
C GLY A 21 -14.44 -2.47 -6.60
N SER A 22 -14.08 -3.19 -7.66
CA SER A 22 -14.47 -4.59 -7.80
C SER A 22 -13.83 -5.48 -6.74
N LYS A 23 -14.67 -6.17 -5.96
CA LYS A 23 -14.26 -7.21 -5.01
C LYS A 23 -13.67 -8.41 -5.75
N TRP A 24 -12.61 -8.99 -5.20
CA TRP A 24 -11.97 -10.17 -5.77
C TRP A 24 -12.73 -11.44 -5.42
N ASN A 25 -12.77 -12.36 -6.39
CA ASN A 25 -13.18 -13.74 -6.17
C ASN A 25 -11.97 -14.59 -5.76
N LYS A 26 -12.22 -15.85 -5.38
CA LYS A 26 -11.18 -16.79 -4.94
C LYS A 26 -10.05 -16.95 -5.95
N HIS A 27 -10.38 -17.16 -7.23
CA HIS A 27 -9.38 -17.30 -8.29
C HIS A 27 -8.45 -16.09 -8.36
N LYS A 28 -8.99 -14.87 -8.23
CA LYS A 28 -8.19 -13.65 -8.29
C LYS A 28 -7.26 -13.50 -7.08
N ILE A 29 -7.76 -13.82 -5.89
CA ILE A 29 -6.96 -13.87 -4.65
C ILE A 29 -5.77 -14.81 -4.84
N GLU A 30 -6.01 -16.03 -5.31
CA GLU A 30 -4.99 -17.04 -5.58
C GLU A 30 -3.98 -16.58 -6.65
N SER A 31 -4.46 -15.99 -7.75
CA SER A 31 -3.59 -15.48 -8.82
C SER A 31 -2.70 -14.32 -8.38
N ALA A 32 -3.10 -13.57 -7.35
CA ALA A 32 -2.29 -12.50 -6.76
C ALA A 32 -1.31 -13.00 -5.69
N GLY A 33 -1.26 -14.32 -5.45
CA GLY A 33 -0.36 -14.96 -4.49
C GLY A 33 -0.90 -15.01 -3.05
N PHE A 34 -2.18 -14.71 -2.84
CA PHE A 34 -2.86 -14.88 -1.55
C PHE A 34 -3.54 -16.25 -1.49
N ILE A 35 -3.61 -16.86 -0.32
CA ILE A 35 -4.13 -18.22 -0.10
C ILE A 35 -5.63 -18.23 0.18
N SER A 36 -6.16 -17.20 0.87
CA SER A 36 -7.58 -17.16 1.24
C SER A 36 -8.09 -15.78 1.63
N THR A 37 -9.29 -15.68 2.18
CA THR A 37 -9.82 -14.46 2.84
C THR A 37 -9.61 -14.47 4.35
N ASN A 38 -8.81 -15.38 4.89
CA ASN A 38 -8.49 -15.46 6.33
C ASN A 38 -7.04 -14.97 6.56
N LEU A 39 -6.85 -14.05 7.51
CA LEU A 39 -5.57 -13.40 7.79
C LEU A 39 -4.47 -14.40 8.17
N GLU A 40 -4.77 -15.35 9.04
CA GLU A 40 -3.81 -16.35 9.53
C GLU A 40 -3.33 -17.23 8.39
N ASN A 41 -4.27 -17.74 7.59
CA ASN A 41 -3.95 -18.58 6.43
C ASN A 41 -3.10 -17.85 5.38
N ASN A 42 -3.16 -16.51 5.32
CA ASN A 42 -2.32 -15.71 4.44
C ASN A 42 -1.03 -15.21 5.10
N GLY A 43 -0.80 -15.50 6.40
CA GLY A 43 0.31 -14.94 7.16
C GLY A 43 0.22 -13.41 7.36
N LEU A 44 -0.97 -12.82 7.24
CA LEU A 44 -1.18 -11.36 7.33
C LEU A 44 -1.64 -10.91 8.72
N LEU A 45 -1.88 -11.83 9.65
CA LEU A 45 -2.40 -11.52 10.99
C LEU A 45 -1.49 -10.52 11.72
N GLU A 46 -0.20 -10.81 11.80
CA GLU A 46 0.77 -9.96 12.48
C GLU A 46 0.90 -8.59 11.80
N SER A 47 0.90 -8.56 10.47
CA SER A 47 0.95 -7.31 9.71
C SER A 47 -0.25 -6.41 10.00
N ILE A 48 -1.47 -6.96 10.06
CA ILE A 48 -2.66 -6.18 10.42
C ILE A 48 -2.57 -5.68 11.87
N MET A 49 -2.18 -6.54 12.82
CA MET A 49 -1.99 -6.12 14.21
C MET A 49 -0.99 -4.97 14.33
N ARG A 50 0.12 -5.06 13.59
CA ARG A 50 1.16 -4.03 13.55
C ARG A 50 0.63 -2.71 12.99
N VAL A 51 -0.17 -2.74 11.92
CA VAL A 51 -0.79 -1.51 11.39
C VAL A 51 -1.69 -0.84 12.43
N TYR A 52 -2.51 -1.61 13.15
CA TYR A 52 -3.36 -1.04 14.20
C TYR A 52 -2.56 -0.47 15.37
N SER A 53 -1.52 -1.18 15.83
CA SER A 53 -0.63 -0.68 16.88
C SER A 53 0.13 0.58 16.42
N SER A 54 0.76 0.57 15.25
CA SER A 54 1.63 1.65 14.79
C SER A 54 0.89 2.91 14.35
N TYR A 55 -0.28 2.79 13.70
CA TYR A 55 -1.01 3.94 13.15
C TYR A 55 -2.17 4.42 14.02
N PHE A 56 -2.74 3.53 14.85
CA PHE A 56 -3.91 3.85 15.66
C PHE A 56 -3.65 3.74 17.17
N SER A 57 -2.46 3.28 17.58
CA SER A 57 -2.10 3.03 18.98
C SER A 57 -3.04 2.03 19.66
N TRP A 58 -3.53 1.05 18.89
CA TRP A 58 -4.46 0.03 19.37
C TRP A 58 -3.75 -1.30 19.57
N GLU A 59 -3.49 -1.63 20.83
CA GLU A 59 -2.86 -2.88 21.25
C GLU A 59 -3.92 -3.84 21.79
N GLN A 60 -4.68 -4.47 20.89
CA GLN A 60 -5.71 -5.45 21.23
C GLN A 60 -5.66 -6.66 20.30
N ALA A 61 -6.18 -7.79 20.77
CA ALA A 61 -6.31 -9.00 19.97
C ALA A 61 -7.38 -8.82 18.86
N LEU A 62 -7.13 -9.38 17.68
CA LEU A 62 -8.09 -9.40 16.59
C LEU A 62 -9.18 -10.43 16.87
N LEU A 63 -10.44 -10.00 17.04
CA LEU A 63 -11.58 -10.91 17.22
C LEU A 63 -12.08 -11.46 15.88
N LYS A 64 -11.71 -10.81 14.77
CA LYS A 64 -12.10 -11.18 13.40
C LYS A 64 -10.85 -11.50 12.60
N THR A 65 -10.92 -12.55 11.78
CA THR A 65 -9.79 -12.96 10.93
C THR A 65 -10.11 -12.85 9.44
N LYS A 66 -11.34 -12.46 9.08
CA LYS A 66 -11.78 -12.37 7.69
C LYS A 66 -11.43 -11.02 7.09
N VAL A 67 -10.88 -11.05 5.88
CA VAL A 67 -10.61 -9.88 5.03
C VAL A 67 -11.31 -9.99 3.68
N ASN A 68 -11.51 -8.84 3.04
CA ASN A 68 -11.95 -8.77 1.65
C ASN A 68 -10.89 -8.05 0.82
N TYR A 69 -10.67 -8.52 -0.42
CA TYR A 69 -9.72 -7.92 -1.35
C TYR A 69 -10.44 -7.20 -2.49
N TYR A 70 -9.88 -6.07 -2.93
CA TYR A 70 -10.47 -5.21 -3.95
C TYR A 70 -9.46 -4.77 -5.01
N GLN A 71 -9.95 -4.50 -6.22
CA GLN A 71 -9.11 -4.07 -7.35
C GLN A 71 -8.67 -2.61 -7.25
N SER A 72 -9.48 -1.76 -6.63
CA SER A 72 -9.23 -0.33 -6.54
C SER A 72 -9.91 0.27 -5.31
N VAL A 73 -9.43 1.43 -4.88
CA VAL A 73 -10.08 2.28 -3.89
C VAL A 73 -9.97 3.72 -4.36
N SER A 74 -11.02 4.50 -4.13
CA SER A 74 -10.98 5.95 -4.30
C SER A 74 -11.43 6.64 -3.03
N TYR A 75 -10.85 7.79 -2.72
CA TYR A 75 -11.16 8.57 -1.52
C TYR A 75 -10.77 10.03 -1.76
N SER A 76 -11.28 10.90 -0.89
CA SER A 76 -10.98 12.33 -0.89
C SER A 76 -10.07 12.64 0.30
N ILE A 77 -9.00 13.41 0.09
CA ILE A 77 -8.16 13.93 1.17
C ILE A 77 -8.56 15.37 1.42
N VAL A 78 -8.96 15.70 2.65
CA VAL A 78 -9.25 17.09 3.06
C VAL A 78 -7.94 17.79 3.45
N GLU A 79 -7.66 18.90 2.77
CA GLU A 79 -6.50 19.75 3.02
C GLU A 79 -6.77 20.76 4.15
N PRO A 80 -5.71 21.24 4.85
CA PRO A 80 -5.87 22.25 5.90
C PRO A 80 -6.54 23.56 5.44
N ASN A 81 -6.44 23.87 4.14
CA ASN A 81 -7.08 25.05 3.53
C ASN A 81 -8.54 24.82 3.13
N GLY A 82 -9.12 23.65 3.45
CA GLY A 82 -10.51 23.28 3.11
C GLY A 82 -10.70 22.76 1.69
N ASN A 83 -9.66 22.73 0.85
CA ASN A 83 -9.73 22.05 -0.44
C ASN A 83 -9.73 20.53 -0.25
N TYR A 84 -10.16 19.81 -1.28
CA TYR A 84 -10.11 18.36 -1.31
C TYR A 84 -9.36 17.87 -2.54
N GLN A 85 -8.66 16.76 -2.37
CA GLN A 85 -7.99 16.06 -3.46
C GLN A 85 -8.57 14.66 -3.61
N HIS A 86 -8.98 14.32 -4.82
CA HIS A 86 -9.46 12.99 -5.14
C HIS A 86 -8.30 12.06 -5.48
N VAL A 87 -8.19 10.94 -4.76
CA VAL A 87 -7.18 9.92 -4.95
C VAL A 87 -7.85 8.63 -5.41
N LYS A 88 -7.26 7.99 -6.43
CA LYS A 88 -7.68 6.67 -6.90
C LYS A 88 -6.47 5.75 -7.00
N LEU A 89 -6.52 4.66 -6.25
CA LEU A 89 -5.50 3.63 -6.19
C LEU A 89 -6.01 2.37 -6.89
N CYS A 90 -5.14 1.71 -7.66
CA CYS A 90 -5.47 0.49 -8.39
C CYS A 90 -4.36 -0.54 -8.21
N VAL A 91 -4.73 -1.80 -8.02
CA VAL A 91 -3.75 -2.91 -7.98
C VAL A 91 -2.96 -2.97 -9.30
N GLY A 92 -1.66 -3.19 -9.18
CA GLY A 92 -0.68 -3.17 -10.28
C GLY A 92 -0.16 -1.79 -10.64
N LYS A 93 -0.57 -0.73 -9.92
CA LYS A 93 -0.02 0.62 -10.10
C LYS A 93 0.99 0.92 -9.01
N ALA A 94 2.08 1.59 -9.40
CA ALA A 94 3.05 2.14 -8.49
C ALA A 94 2.50 3.39 -7.83
N VAL A 95 2.89 3.60 -6.57
CA VAL A 95 2.55 4.77 -5.78
C VAL A 95 3.79 5.26 -5.04
N GLU A 96 3.89 6.57 -4.88
CA GLU A 96 4.78 7.17 -3.90
C GLU A 96 4.09 7.20 -2.54
N THR A 97 4.87 7.02 -1.49
CA THR A 97 4.38 7.05 -0.12
C THR A 97 5.03 8.19 0.66
N THR A 98 4.34 8.64 1.71
CA THR A 98 4.85 9.64 2.65
C THR A 98 5.82 9.04 3.67
N LEU A 99 6.04 7.73 3.64
CA LEU A 99 7.07 7.05 4.41
C LEU A 99 8.42 7.41 3.76
N SER A 100 9.09 8.45 4.25
CA SER A 100 10.44 8.79 3.80
C SER A 100 11.44 8.39 4.88
N ALA A 101 12.36 7.48 4.55
CA ALA A 101 13.61 7.35 5.30
C ALA A 101 14.66 8.25 4.64
N ASP A 102 15.43 8.97 5.44
CA ASP A 102 16.60 9.75 4.98
C ASP A 102 16.32 10.73 3.83
N SER A 103 15.13 11.34 3.81
CA SER A 103 14.69 12.31 2.79
C SER A 103 14.52 11.75 1.37
N GLN A 104 14.49 10.42 1.20
CA GLN A 104 14.21 9.78 -0.09
C GLN A 104 12.75 9.33 -0.17
N SER A 105 12.07 9.66 -1.28
CA SER A 105 10.73 9.16 -1.58
C SER A 105 10.73 7.64 -1.65
N ALA A 106 9.75 7.00 -1.02
CA ALA A 106 9.57 5.56 -1.09
C ALA A 106 8.42 5.19 -2.01
N PHE A 107 8.69 4.24 -2.90
CA PHE A 107 7.76 3.80 -3.93
C PHE A 107 7.40 2.34 -3.74
N GLY A 108 6.14 1.99 -4.01
CA GLY A 108 5.67 0.62 -3.95
C GLY A 108 4.62 0.32 -5.02
N ILE A 109 4.54 -0.92 -5.47
CA ILE A 109 3.49 -1.40 -6.36
C ILE A 109 2.36 -1.95 -5.50
N ILE A 110 1.13 -1.48 -5.74
CA ILE A 110 -0.05 -1.97 -5.03
C ILE A 110 -0.31 -3.41 -5.47
N LYS A 111 -0.09 -4.37 -4.58
CA LYS A 111 -0.40 -5.78 -4.81
C LYS A 111 -1.85 -6.11 -4.45
N GLY A 112 -2.41 -5.43 -3.46
CA GLY A 112 -3.77 -5.68 -3.00
C GLY A 112 -4.34 -4.51 -2.20
N ILE A 113 -5.66 -4.40 -2.20
CA ILE A 113 -6.41 -3.48 -1.34
C ILE A 113 -7.27 -4.32 -0.43
N ILE A 114 -7.09 -4.15 0.88
CA ILE A 114 -7.64 -5.00 1.93
C ILE A 114 -8.66 -4.20 2.71
N GLU A 115 -9.89 -4.69 2.77
CA GLU A 115 -10.90 -4.22 3.70
C GLU A 115 -10.94 -5.18 4.89
N TYR A 116 -10.90 -4.61 6.09
CA TYR A 116 -10.97 -5.36 7.34
C TYR A 116 -11.91 -4.66 8.32
N THR A 117 -12.75 -5.44 9.00
CA THR A 117 -13.63 -4.93 10.05
C THR A 117 -12.96 -5.15 11.40
N TRP A 118 -12.72 -4.06 12.14
CA TRP A 118 -12.13 -4.12 13.47
C TRP A 118 -13.14 -4.64 14.52
N ASN A 119 -12.68 -4.75 15.77
CA ASN A 119 -13.46 -5.22 16.90
C ASN A 119 -14.65 -4.31 17.25
N ASP A 120 -14.63 -3.05 16.83
CA ASP A 120 -15.69 -2.05 17.02
C ASP A 120 -16.73 -2.04 15.89
N ASP A 121 -16.71 -3.05 15.02
CA ASP A 121 -17.54 -3.17 13.82
C ASP A 121 -17.28 -2.09 12.74
N GLN A 122 -16.26 -1.24 12.92
CA GLN A 122 -15.86 -0.28 11.90
C GLN A 122 -14.98 -0.92 10.83
N VAL A 123 -15.09 -0.39 9.61
CA VAL A 123 -14.36 -0.87 8.44
C VAL A 123 -13.15 0.02 8.17
N TYR A 124 -12.00 -0.63 7.99
CA TYR A 124 -10.73 0.00 7.66
C TYR A 124 -10.22 -0.54 6.33
N VAL A 125 -9.56 0.32 5.57
CA VAL A 125 -9.00 -0.02 4.26
C VAL A 125 -7.50 0.17 4.28
N PHE A 126 -6.80 -0.89 3.88
CA PHE A 126 -5.35 -0.97 3.81
C PHE A 126 -4.90 -1.26 2.39
N ILE A 127 -3.66 -0.92 2.09
CA ILE A 127 -2.94 -1.30 0.88
C ILE A 127 -1.84 -2.27 1.25
N TYR A 128 -1.65 -3.28 0.40
CA TYR A 128 -0.48 -4.14 0.40
C TYR A 128 0.47 -3.67 -0.69
N LEU A 129 1.72 -3.37 -0.34
CA LEU A 129 2.76 -2.88 -1.22
C LEU A 129 3.88 -3.90 -1.40
N ASP A 130 4.27 -4.12 -2.65
CA ASP A 130 5.60 -4.65 -2.97
C ASP A 130 6.54 -3.45 -3.19
N TRP A 131 7.53 -3.28 -2.31
CA TRP A 131 8.40 -2.10 -2.29
C TRP A 131 9.40 -2.07 -3.45
N LEU A 132 9.69 -0.86 -3.92
CA LEU A 132 10.70 -0.58 -4.94
C LEU A 132 11.95 0.02 -4.28
N GLU A 133 13.10 -0.60 -4.52
CA GLU A 133 14.40 -0.12 -4.08
C GLU A 133 15.11 0.63 -5.21
N ASP A 134 15.63 1.82 -4.93
CA ASP A 134 16.47 2.57 -5.88
C ASP A 134 17.83 1.89 -6.03
N LEU A 135 18.18 1.45 -7.24
CA LEU A 135 19.46 0.81 -7.53
C LEU A 135 20.63 1.80 -7.60
N LYS A 136 20.38 3.10 -7.42
CA LYS A 136 21.35 4.20 -7.58
C LYS A 136 22.02 4.18 -8.96
N LYS A 137 21.25 3.73 -9.96
CA LYS A 137 21.62 3.67 -11.38
C LYS A 137 20.60 4.46 -12.17
N ARG A 138 21.03 4.98 -13.32
CA ARG A 138 20.15 5.68 -14.25
C ARG A 138 20.13 4.95 -15.58
N ASP A 139 19.00 5.00 -16.26
CA ASP A 139 18.89 4.53 -17.63
C ASP A 139 19.69 5.44 -18.57
N ASN A 140 20.46 4.85 -19.48
CA ASN A 140 21.36 5.62 -20.34
C ASN A 140 20.65 6.46 -21.39
N LEU A 141 19.38 6.18 -21.72
CA LEU A 141 18.62 6.89 -22.74
C LEU A 141 17.74 7.99 -22.14
N LEU A 142 16.98 7.64 -21.09
CA LEU A 142 16.03 8.55 -20.45
C LEU A 142 16.66 9.36 -19.31
N ASP A 143 17.84 8.96 -18.85
CA ASP A 143 18.48 9.49 -17.64
C ASP A 143 17.53 9.49 -16.43
N CYS A 144 16.68 8.46 -16.33
CA CYS A 144 15.75 8.25 -15.23
C CYS A 144 16.31 7.22 -14.22
N PRO A 145 16.02 7.34 -12.91
CA PRO A 145 16.46 6.36 -11.93
C PRO A 145 15.89 4.96 -12.21
N ILE A 146 16.66 3.92 -11.93
CA ILE A 146 16.22 2.52 -12.07
C ILE A 146 15.93 1.96 -10.68
N TYR A 147 14.73 1.44 -10.53
CA TYR A 147 14.25 0.78 -9.32
C TYR A 147 14.15 -0.72 -9.50
N HIS A 148 14.17 -1.47 -8.40
CA HIS A 148 14.00 -2.91 -8.36
C HIS A 148 12.94 -3.32 -7.34
N LEU A 149 12.07 -4.27 -7.70
CA LEU A 149 11.09 -4.82 -6.75
C LEU A 149 11.78 -5.66 -5.68
N GLN A 150 11.66 -5.24 -4.42
CA GLN A 150 12.25 -5.96 -3.29
C GLN A 150 11.65 -7.36 -3.16
N HIS A 151 12.51 -8.31 -2.75
CA HIS A 151 12.05 -9.64 -2.38
C HIS A 151 11.37 -9.59 -1.01
N THR A 152 10.16 -10.14 -0.93
CA THR A 152 9.30 -10.12 0.28
C THR A 152 9.98 -10.62 1.57
N CYS A 153 11.03 -11.46 1.48
CA CYS A 153 11.79 -11.97 2.62
C CYS A 153 12.91 -11.02 3.12
N ASN A 154 13.27 -10.02 2.33
CA ASN A 154 14.31 -9.04 2.61
C ASN A 154 13.75 -7.62 2.72
N ASN A 155 12.42 -7.48 2.78
CA ASN A 155 11.78 -6.18 2.92
C ASN A 155 12.19 -5.58 4.26
N SER A 156 12.86 -4.43 4.21
CA SER A 156 13.14 -3.65 5.40
C SER A 156 11.88 -3.01 5.98
N TRP A 157 10.80 -2.91 5.19
CA TRP A 157 9.57 -2.20 5.50
C TRP A 157 8.37 -3.15 5.53
N ASP A 158 7.40 -2.84 6.39
CA ASP A 158 6.12 -3.53 6.42
C ASP A 158 5.43 -3.47 5.06
N GLN A 159 4.61 -4.46 4.71
CA GLN A 159 3.94 -4.50 3.41
C GLN A 159 2.53 -3.93 3.46
N ILE A 160 1.90 -3.92 4.64
CA ILE A 160 0.51 -3.44 4.80
C ILE A 160 0.53 -2.08 5.47
N HIS A 161 -0.19 -1.13 4.88
CA HIS A 161 -0.31 0.23 5.39
C HIS A 161 -1.72 0.79 5.19
N PRO A 162 -2.15 1.80 5.96
CA PRO A 162 -3.39 2.50 5.67
C PRO A 162 -3.30 3.25 4.34
N ILE A 163 -4.43 3.39 3.63
CA ILE A 163 -4.49 4.14 2.36
C ILE A 163 -3.97 5.59 2.47
N SER A 164 -3.96 6.17 3.69
CA SER A 164 -3.49 7.53 3.95
C SER A 164 -1.99 7.74 3.77
N ILE A 165 -1.17 6.68 3.65
CA ILE A 165 0.27 6.83 3.42
C ILE A 165 0.62 7.20 1.98
N VAL A 166 -0.30 7.07 1.02
CA VAL A 166 0.00 7.36 -0.38
C VAL A 166 0.10 8.86 -0.58
N SER A 167 1.18 9.30 -1.22
CA SER A 167 1.40 10.70 -1.56
C SER A 167 0.25 11.20 -2.44
N LYS A 168 -0.03 12.49 -2.34
CA LYS A 168 -1.14 13.16 -2.99
C LYS A 168 -1.17 12.97 -4.52
N SER A 169 -0.03 12.67 -5.16
CA SER A 169 0.02 12.37 -6.58
C SER A 169 0.22 10.86 -6.79
N PRO A 170 -0.86 10.05 -6.84
CA PRO A 170 -0.74 8.60 -7.02
C PRO A 170 -0.20 8.21 -8.41
N ASN A 171 -0.04 9.17 -9.32
CA ASN A 171 0.38 8.95 -10.69
C ASN A 171 1.88 9.21 -10.84
N VAL A 172 2.71 8.44 -10.12
CA VAL A 172 4.12 8.37 -10.47
C VAL A 172 4.25 7.36 -11.61
N PRO A 173 4.62 7.80 -12.83
CA PRO A 173 4.65 6.91 -13.97
C PRO A 173 5.86 5.99 -13.84
N PHE A 174 5.66 4.80 -13.29
CA PHE A 174 6.62 3.71 -13.39
C PHE A 174 6.35 2.89 -14.63
N ILE A 175 7.40 2.64 -15.40
CA ILE A 175 7.41 1.80 -16.58
C ILE A 175 8.29 0.60 -16.26
N HIS A 176 7.81 -0.60 -16.58
CA HIS A 176 8.62 -1.80 -16.43
C HIS A 176 9.84 -1.72 -17.37
N TYR A 177 11.05 -1.84 -16.81
CA TYR A 177 12.29 -1.66 -17.55
C TYR A 177 12.68 -2.92 -18.30
N CYS A 178 11.92 -3.24 -19.34
CA CYS A 178 12.05 -4.50 -20.05
C CYS A 178 13.35 -4.60 -20.90
N LYS A 179 14.31 -5.40 -20.43
CA LYS A 179 15.56 -5.71 -21.15
C LYS A 179 15.36 -6.85 -22.16
N ALA A 180 16.28 -7.01 -23.11
CA ALA A 180 16.21 -7.94 -24.25
C ALA A 180 15.91 -9.43 -23.92
N GLY A 181 15.95 -9.84 -22.65
CA GLY A 181 15.56 -11.17 -22.18
C GLY A 181 14.09 -11.35 -21.78
N CYS A 182 13.26 -10.31 -21.84
CA CYS A 182 11.83 -10.44 -21.58
C CYS A 182 11.14 -11.25 -22.70
N SER A 183 10.72 -12.48 -22.41
CA SER A 183 9.69 -13.14 -23.23
C SER A 183 8.31 -12.86 -22.64
N SER A 184 7.28 -12.81 -23.48
CA SER A 184 5.88 -12.52 -23.09
C SER A 184 5.34 -13.43 -21.97
N GLN A 185 5.95 -14.59 -21.74
CA GLN A 185 5.56 -15.53 -20.69
C GLN A 185 6.41 -15.44 -19.40
N ARG A 186 7.53 -14.72 -19.41
CA ARG A 186 8.47 -14.61 -18.26
C ARG A 186 8.77 -13.19 -17.82
N HIS A 187 8.10 -12.22 -18.43
CA HIS A 187 8.26 -10.79 -18.23
C HIS A 187 8.28 -10.40 -16.74
N ASP A 188 7.35 -10.93 -15.96
CA ASP A 188 7.17 -10.56 -14.54
C ASP A 188 8.06 -11.37 -13.58
N THR A 189 8.65 -12.47 -14.05
CA THR A 189 9.43 -13.41 -13.21
C THR A 189 10.93 -13.15 -13.23
N ILE A 190 11.47 -12.65 -14.35
CA ILE A 190 12.91 -12.49 -14.55
C ILE A 190 13.32 -11.02 -14.45
N ASN A 191 12.42 -10.11 -14.81
CA ASN A 191 12.72 -8.69 -14.81
C ASN A 191 11.80 -7.97 -13.83
N ARG A 192 12.41 -7.43 -12.79
CA ARG A 192 11.75 -6.73 -11.68
C ARG A 192 12.19 -5.28 -11.60
N GLU A 193 12.84 -4.79 -12.65
CA GLU A 193 13.32 -3.42 -12.73
C GLU A 193 12.27 -2.50 -13.32
N TYR A 194 12.22 -1.27 -12.83
CA TYR A 194 11.29 -0.23 -13.26
C TYR A 194 12.05 1.10 -13.43
N ILE A 195 11.57 1.95 -14.32
CA ILE A 195 12.03 3.33 -14.53
C ILE A 195 10.86 4.28 -14.29
#